data_AF-A0A7S2J232-F1
#
_entry.id   AF-A0A7S2J232-F1
#
_cell.length_a   1.000
_cell.length_b   1.000
_cell.length_c   1.000
_cell.angle_alpha   90.00
_cell.angle_beta   90.00
_cell.angle_gamma   90.00
#
_symmetry.space_group_name_H-M   'P 1'
#
loop_
_entity.id
_entity.type
_entity.pdbx_description
1 polymer ?
#
loop_
_entity_poly.entity_id
_entity_poly.type
_entity_poly.pdbx_seq_one_letter_code
_entity_poly.pdbx_strand_id
1 'polypeptide(L)'
;MAGDDEELEYTLLNKKDVLVYQIPPATGASGHKADDWKKCIWRGRLQITGKGTDMSIKLIDSKSGDLFAQCGIPKGEYDKYVERVVDSSRYFVLKISHGERHAFIGLGFEDRNDAFDFNVALSDFKSVWGGGREQKVEDDAPAGPAEPSKDFSLKEGQKISINLGALGISGRKRDP
;
A
#
# COMPACT_ATOMS: atom_id res chain seq x y z
N MET A 1 36.74 -1.19 11.72
CA MET A 1 36.03 -0.95 10.46
C MET A 1 34.59 -1.35 10.70
N ALA A 2 33.76 -0.44 11.20
CA ALA A 2 32.32 -0.68 11.21
C ALA A 2 31.89 -0.52 9.76
N GLY A 3 31.47 -1.60 9.12
CA GLY A 3 30.82 -1.50 7.83
C GLY A 3 29.55 -0.70 8.05
N ASP A 4 29.48 0.47 7.42
CA ASP A 4 28.23 1.18 7.24
C ASP A 4 27.29 0.21 6.48
N ASP A 5 26.47 -0.51 7.23
CA ASP A 5 25.30 -1.22 6.72
C ASP A 5 24.28 -0.13 6.32
N GLU A 6 24.64 0.66 5.31
CA GLU A 6 23.73 1.58 4.65
C GLU A 6 22.65 0.71 3.99
N GLU A 7 21.57 0.46 4.74
CA GLU A 7 20.38 -0.18 4.19
C GLU A 7 20.03 0.55 2.89
N LEU A 8 20.07 -0.21 1.79
CA LEU A 8 19.90 0.33 0.45
C LEU A 8 18.51 0.98 0.35
N GLU A 9 18.47 2.25 -0.05
CA GLU A 9 17.22 2.92 -0.40
C GLU A 9 16.79 2.47 -1.80
N TYR A 10 15.55 1.99 -1.93
CA TYR A 10 14.96 1.61 -3.22
C TYR A 10 13.65 2.34 -3.45
N THR A 11 13.32 2.59 -4.72
CA THR A 11 12.08 3.29 -5.09
C THR A 11 10.97 2.28 -5.34
N LEU A 12 9.84 2.46 -4.65
CA LEU A 12 8.64 1.63 -4.76
C LEU A 12 7.68 2.17 -5.82
N LEU A 13 7.52 3.49 -5.87
CA LEU A 13 6.58 4.15 -6.77
C LEU A 13 7.06 5.54 -7.15
N ASN A 14 6.83 5.94 -8.39
CA ASN A 14 7.00 7.31 -8.85
C ASN A 14 5.78 7.76 -9.64
N LYS A 15 5.19 8.89 -9.27
CA LYS A 15 4.05 9.52 -9.95
C LYS A 15 4.43 10.94 -10.34
N LYS A 16 4.18 11.29 -11.61
CA LYS A 16 4.64 12.55 -12.21
C LYS A 16 3.81 13.76 -11.77
N ASP A 17 2.53 13.54 -11.50
CA ASP A 17 1.55 14.58 -11.25
C ASP A 17 0.70 14.23 -10.03
N VAL A 18 0.98 14.93 -8.93
CA VAL A 18 0.15 14.94 -7.74
C VAL A 18 -0.14 16.37 -7.31
N LEU A 19 -1.26 16.57 -6.64
CA LEU A 19 -1.66 17.85 -6.08
C LEU A 19 -1.62 17.80 -4.55
N VAL A 20 -1.16 18.88 -3.95
CA VAL A 20 -1.15 19.06 -2.50
C VAL A 20 -2.11 20.17 -2.11
N TYR A 21 -2.90 19.92 -1.08
CA TYR A 21 -3.94 20.79 -0.56
C TYR A 21 -3.68 21.14 0.90
N GLN A 22 -4.09 22.35 1.29
CA GLN A 22 -4.13 22.72 2.69
C GLN A 22 -5.36 22.09 3.35
N ILE A 23 -5.14 21.33 4.43
CA ILE A 23 -6.22 20.75 5.22
C ILE A 23 -6.71 21.79 6.24
N PRO A 24 -8.02 22.10 6.29
CA PRO A 24 -8.57 22.94 7.35
C PRO A 24 -8.50 22.20 8.70
N PRO A 25 -8.35 22.91 9.84
CA PRO A 25 -8.38 22.28 11.16
C PRO A 25 -9.65 21.44 11.33
N ALA A 26 -9.50 20.19 11.76
CA ALA A 26 -10.63 19.26 11.84
C ALA A 26 -11.73 19.80 12.78
N THR A 27 -12.89 20.13 12.21
CA THR A 27 -14.10 20.48 12.95
C THR A 27 -14.92 19.23 13.25
N GLY A 28 -14.48 18.42 14.21
CA GLY A 28 -15.24 17.29 14.75
C GLY A 28 -14.76 15.90 14.34
N ALA A 29 -15.51 14.87 14.74
CA ALA A 29 -15.13 13.45 14.62
C ALA A 29 -15.46 12.81 13.26
N SER A 30 -15.82 13.60 12.24
CA SER A 30 -16.34 13.09 10.96
C SER A 30 -15.27 12.64 9.93
N GLY A 31 -14.00 12.58 10.34
CA GLY A 31 -12.88 12.32 9.43
C GLY A 31 -12.62 13.47 8.46
N HIS A 32 -11.60 13.32 7.61
CA HIS A 32 -11.28 14.28 6.57
C HIS A 32 -12.11 14.07 5.30
N LYS A 33 -12.60 15.16 4.70
CA LYS A 33 -13.32 15.20 3.41
C LYS A 33 -12.60 16.06 2.40
N ALA A 34 -12.52 15.61 1.16
CA ALA A 34 -11.81 16.31 0.10
C ALA A 34 -12.61 17.54 -0.36
N ASP A 35 -13.94 17.47 -0.29
CA ASP A 35 -14.82 18.60 -0.62
C ASP A 35 -14.56 19.84 0.25
N ASP A 36 -14.00 19.66 1.45
CA ASP A 36 -13.62 20.77 2.35
C ASP A 36 -12.30 21.46 1.94
N TRP A 37 -11.52 20.85 1.04
CA TRP A 37 -10.18 21.32 0.66
C TRP A 37 -10.24 22.30 -0.51
N LYS A 38 -10.33 23.60 -0.19
CA LYS A 38 -10.54 24.64 -1.21
C LYS A 38 -9.27 25.11 -1.92
N LYS A 39 -8.09 24.93 -1.31
CA LYS A 39 -6.84 25.53 -1.78
C LYS A 39 -5.80 24.45 -2.08
N CYS A 40 -5.55 24.25 -3.38
CA CYS A 40 -4.33 23.59 -3.83
C CYS A 40 -3.16 24.55 -3.63
N ILE A 41 -2.12 24.09 -2.94
CA ILE A 41 -0.93 24.89 -2.58
C ILE A 41 0.30 24.49 -3.39
N TRP A 42 0.31 23.28 -3.97
CA TRP A 42 1.47 22.77 -4.70
C TRP A 42 1.07 21.64 -5.66
N ARG A 43 1.84 21.47 -6.75
CA ARG A 43 1.74 20.38 -7.71
C ARG A 43 3.15 19.92 -8.09
N GLY A 44 3.38 18.62 -8.17
CA GLY A 44 4.66 18.08 -8.58
C GLY A 44 4.69 16.55 -8.59
N ARG A 45 5.87 15.98 -8.35
CA ARG A 45 6.10 14.53 -8.37
C ARG A 45 5.99 13.93 -6.98
N LEU A 46 5.50 12.71 -6.91
CA LEU A 46 5.52 11.89 -5.71
C LEU A 46 6.44 10.69 -5.92
N GLN A 47 7.32 10.45 -4.96
CA GLN A 47 8.20 9.28 -4.94
C GLN A 47 8.04 8.56 -3.60
N ILE A 48 7.74 7.26 -3.64
CA ILE A 48 7.76 6.39 -2.46
C ILE A 48 9.08 5.62 -2.47
N THR A 49 9.82 5.69 -1.37
CA THR A 49 11.07 4.97 -1.18
C THR A 49 11.00 4.07 0.04
N GLY A 50 11.57 2.87 -0.05
CA GLY A 50 11.81 1.98 1.09
C GLY A 50 13.28 2.03 1.48
N LYS A 51 13.56 2.02 2.79
CA LYS A 51 14.88 1.81 3.37
C LYS A 51 14.72 0.85 4.54
N GLY A 52 15.12 -0.40 4.36
CA GLY A 52 14.87 -1.41 5.38
C GLY A 52 13.39 -1.64 5.62
N THR A 53 12.99 -1.59 6.89
CA THR A 53 11.57 -1.62 7.29
C THR A 53 10.87 -0.27 7.25
N ASP A 54 11.60 0.82 6.97
CA ASP A 54 11.05 2.16 6.94
C ASP A 54 10.67 2.57 5.51
N MET A 55 9.57 3.30 5.39
CA MET A 55 9.12 3.90 4.14
C MET A 55 9.18 5.42 4.23
N SER A 56 9.40 6.09 3.11
CA SER A 56 9.23 7.53 2.99
C SER A 56 8.45 7.89 1.74
N ILE A 57 7.52 8.83 1.88
CA ILE A 57 6.82 9.47 0.75
C ILE A 57 7.42 10.86 0.59
N LYS A 58 8.06 11.12 -0.55
CA LYS A 58 8.74 12.36 -0.88
C LYS A 58 7.94 13.10 -1.96
N LEU A 59 7.64 14.37 -1.71
CA LEU A 59 7.01 15.28 -2.67
C LEU A 59 8.10 16.17 -3.25
N ILE A 60 8.34 16.07 -4.56
CA ILE A 60 9.49 16.65 -5.24
C ILE A 60 9.01 17.59 -6.35
N ASP A 61 9.58 18.79 -6.41
CA ASP A 61 9.25 19.76 -7.45
C ASP A 61 9.64 19.22 -8.84
N SER A 62 8.73 19.35 -9.81
CA SER A 62 8.97 18.84 -11.16
C SER A 62 9.99 19.68 -11.94
N LYS A 63 10.16 20.96 -11.60
CA LYS A 63 11.04 21.90 -12.30
C LYS A 63 12.43 21.95 -11.67
N SER A 64 12.51 22.14 -10.35
CA SER A 64 13.79 22.27 -9.65
C SER A 64 14.36 20.93 -9.17
N GLY A 65 13.49 19.94 -8.90
CA GLY A 65 13.90 18.70 -8.24
C GLY A 65 14.07 18.84 -6.73
N ASP A 66 13.67 19.98 -6.14
CA ASP A 66 13.75 20.19 -4.70
C ASP A 66 12.70 19.39 -3.94
N LEU A 67 13.06 18.93 -2.74
CA LEU A 67 12.13 18.30 -1.82
C LEU A 67 11.19 19.36 -1.23
N PHE A 68 9.91 19.26 -1.55
CA PHE A 68 8.87 20.11 -0.98
C PHE A 68 8.46 19.64 0.42
N ALA A 69 8.19 18.35 0.56
CA ALA A 69 7.75 17.76 1.83
C ALA A 69 8.04 16.25 1.87
N GLN A 70 8.20 15.70 3.07
CA GLN A 70 8.43 14.28 3.30
C GLN A 70 7.54 13.75 4.42
N CYS A 71 6.93 12.58 4.18
CA CYS A 71 6.27 11.77 5.18
C CYS A 71 7.16 10.56 5.48
N GLY A 72 7.75 10.50 6.67
CA GLY A 72 8.48 9.33 7.15
C GLY A 72 7.53 8.34 7.83
N ILE A 73 7.56 7.08 7.40
CA ILE A 73 6.69 6.00 7.87
C ILE A 73 7.56 4.90 8.46
N PRO A 74 7.79 4.90 9.78
CA PRO A 74 8.60 3.87 10.41
C PRO A 74 7.91 2.51 10.39
N LYS A 75 8.68 1.44 10.21
CA LYS A 75 8.22 0.03 10.23
C LYS A 75 7.08 -0.30 9.28
N GLY A 76 6.88 0.50 8.22
CA GLY A 76 5.77 0.33 7.28
C GLY A 76 4.37 0.50 7.90
N GLU A 77 4.24 1.07 9.10
CA GLU A 77 2.96 1.32 9.78
C GLU A 77 2.24 2.56 9.19
N TYR A 78 1.92 2.52 7.89
CA TYR A 78 1.41 3.69 7.16
C TYR A 78 0.05 4.20 7.68
N ASP A 79 -0.75 3.37 8.36
CA ASP A 79 -2.10 3.74 8.85
C ASP A 79 -2.09 4.96 9.79
N LYS A 80 -0.96 5.24 10.46
CA LYS A 80 -0.79 6.40 11.37
C LYS A 80 -0.36 7.68 10.64
N TYR A 81 0.08 7.57 9.39
CA TYR A 81 0.74 8.62 8.63
C TYR A 81 0.00 8.97 7.34
N VAL A 82 -0.77 8.03 6.82
CA VAL A 82 -1.58 8.15 5.61
C VAL A 82 -3.01 7.74 5.94
N GLU A 83 -3.94 8.67 5.82
CA GLU A 83 -5.37 8.40 5.99
C GLU A 83 -6.09 8.63 4.67
N ARG A 84 -6.97 7.71 4.28
CA ARG A 84 -7.82 7.92 3.10
C ARG A 84 -9.03 8.77 3.46
N VAL A 85 -9.35 9.71 2.56
CA VAL A 85 -10.49 10.61 2.73
C VAL A 85 -11.81 9.85 2.49
N VAL A 86 -12.86 10.18 3.24
CA VAL A 86 -14.11 9.40 3.27
C VAL A 86 -14.98 9.53 2.01
N ASP A 87 -14.91 10.65 1.30
CA ASP A 87 -15.75 11.00 0.15
C ASP A 87 -15.08 10.69 -1.20
N SER A 88 -13.82 10.22 -1.19
CA SER A 88 -13.07 10.01 -2.42
C SER A 88 -12.04 8.88 -2.36
N SER A 89 -11.84 8.22 -3.49
CA SER A 89 -10.73 7.26 -3.68
C SER A 89 -9.43 7.91 -4.18
N ARG A 90 -9.46 9.19 -4.54
CA ARG A 90 -8.32 9.90 -5.14
C ARG A 90 -7.57 10.81 -4.18
N TYR A 91 -8.07 10.97 -2.96
CA TYR A 91 -7.51 11.90 -1.99
C TYR A 91 -7.12 11.18 -0.71
N PHE A 92 -6.02 11.65 -0.12
CA PHE A 92 -5.40 11.10 1.07
C PHE A 92 -4.90 12.25 1.95
N VAL A 93 -4.82 12.03 3.24
CA VAL A 93 -4.18 12.92 4.20
C VAL A 93 -2.81 12.34 4.52
N LEU A 94 -1.77 13.16 4.39
CA LEU A 94 -0.40 12.81 4.76
C LEU A 94 0.03 13.58 6.01
N LYS A 95 0.64 12.87 6.94
CA LYS A 95 1.36 13.44 8.08
C LYS A 95 2.81 13.73 7.69
N ILE A 96 3.11 14.99 7.41
CA ILE A 96 4.45 15.45 7.04
C ILE A 96 5.26 15.75 8.30
N SER A 97 6.54 15.38 8.29
CA SER A 97 7.51 15.78 9.31
C SER A 97 8.35 16.95 8.80
N HIS A 98 8.53 17.97 9.64
CA HIS A 98 9.49 19.05 9.43
C HIS A 98 10.28 19.24 10.72
N GLY A 99 11.41 18.53 10.83
CA GLY A 99 12.14 18.40 12.08
C GLY A 99 11.27 17.74 13.16
N GLU A 100 11.11 18.40 14.31
CA GLU A 100 10.30 17.92 15.43
C GLU A 100 8.79 18.21 15.28
N ARG A 101 8.39 18.97 14.25
CA ARG A 101 6.98 19.35 14.04
C ARG A 101 6.32 18.43 13.03
N HIS A 102 5.05 18.15 13.28
CA HIS A 102 4.17 17.43 12.37
C HIS A 102 3.06 18.33 11.85
N ALA A 103 2.73 18.18 10.58
CA ALA A 103 1.62 18.85 9.93
C ALA A 103 0.85 17.87 9.05
N PHE A 104 -0.43 18.15 8.81
CA PHE A 104 -1.27 17.37 7.90
C PHE A 104 -1.47 18.14 6.59
N ILE A 105 -1.26 17.46 5.47
CA ILE A 105 -1.53 17.99 4.14
C ILE A 105 -2.44 17.03 3.38
N GLY A 106 -3.24 17.57 2.47
CA GLY A 106 -4.06 16.77 1.57
C GLY A 106 -3.22 16.42 0.35
N LEU A 107 -3.24 15.17 -0.05
CA LEU A 107 -2.69 14.65 -1.30
C LEU A 107 -3.85 14.27 -2.21
N GLY A 108 -3.78 14.67 -3.48
CA GLY A 108 -4.76 14.32 -4.50
C GLY A 108 -4.11 13.85 -5.79
N PHE A 109 -4.77 12.90 -6.44
CA PHE A 109 -4.40 12.40 -7.76
C PHE A 109 -5.44 12.83 -8.81
N GLU A 110 -4.98 13.21 -10.00
CA GLU A 110 -5.89 13.49 -11.13
C GLU A 110 -6.51 12.19 -11.65
N ASP A 111 -5.73 11.11 -11.75
CA ASP A 111 -6.23 9.78 -12.14
C ASP A 111 -6.54 8.90 -10.91
N ARG A 112 -7.65 8.17 -10.99
CA ARG A 112 -8.01 7.14 -10.00
C ARG A 112 -7.04 5.96 -10.03
N ASN A 113 -6.48 5.62 -11.19
CA ASN A 113 -5.51 4.55 -11.31
C ASN A 113 -4.21 4.89 -10.56
N ASP A 114 -3.77 6.15 -10.63
CA ASP A 114 -2.58 6.59 -9.89
C ASP A 114 -2.80 6.54 -8.37
N ALA A 115 -4.00 6.92 -7.91
CA ALA A 115 -4.38 6.79 -6.52
C ALA A 115 -4.46 5.32 -6.06
N PHE A 116 -4.90 4.43 -6.95
CA PHE A 116 -4.93 2.99 -6.68
C PHE A 116 -3.52 2.43 -6.55
N ASP A 117 -2.64 2.73 -7.50
CA ASP A 117 -1.22 2.31 -7.45
C ASP A 117 -0.53 2.83 -6.19
N PHE A 118 -0.84 4.06 -5.77
CA PHE A 118 -0.34 4.62 -4.51
C PHE A 118 -0.77 3.77 -3.31
N ASN A 119 -2.06 3.44 -3.21
CA ASN A 119 -2.58 2.63 -2.11
C ASN A 119 -2.01 1.19 -2.11
N VAL A 120 -1.84 0.60 -3.28
CA VAL A 120 -1.22 -0.72 -3.44
C VAL A 120 0.24 -0.68 -3.01
N ALA A 121 1.01 0.34 -3.42
CA ALA A 121 2.41 0.47 -3.04
C ALA A 121 2.61 0.59 -1.51
N LEU A 122 1.70 1.29 -0.81
CA LEU A 122 1.71 1.34 0.65
C LEU A 122 1.42 -0.03 1.28
N SER A 123 0.42 -0.73 0.76
CA SER A 123 -0.05 -2.01 1.30
C SER A 123 0.97 -3.14 1.06
N ASP A 124 1.55 -3.20 -0.13
CA ASP A 124 2.56 -4.19 -0.52
C ASP A 124 3.80 -4.07 0.36
N PHE A 125 4.29 -2.85 0.60
CA PHE A 125 5.42 -2.64 1.50
C PHE A 125 5.12 -3.10 2.93
N LYS A 126 3.93 -2.78 3.45
CA LYS A 126 3.51 -3.25 4.78
C LYS A 126 3.45 -4.78 4.85
N SER A 127 3.00 -5.46 3.79
CA SER A 127 2.99 -6.92 3.74
C SER A 127 4.40 -7.51 3.76
N VAL A 128 5.30 -6.99 2.92
CA VAL A 128 6.62 -7.58 2.73
C VAL A 128 7.59 -7.22 3.86
N TRP A 129 7.49 -6.02 4.45
CA TRP A 129 8.42 -5.53 5.49
C TRP A 129 7.81 -5.38 6.89
N GLY A 130 6.47 -5.33 7.02
CA GLY A 130 5.76 -5.21 8.30
C GLY A 130 5.60 -6.52 9.08
N GLY A 131 6.25 -7.61 8.65
CA GLY A 131 6.29 -8.88 9.38
C GLY A 131 5.28 -9.96 8.91
N GLY A 132 4.67 -9.80 7.73
CA GLY A 132 3.63 -10.71 7.24
C GLY A 132 3.97 -11.39 5.92
N ARG A 133 4.86 -12.38 5.94
CA ARG A 133 4.82 -13.48 4.94
C ARG A 133 3.69 -14.46 5.30
N GLU A 134 2.52 -13.94 5.59
CA GLU A 134 1.28 -14.71 5.56
C GLU A 134 0.51 -14.20 4.34
N GLN A 135 0.36 -15.10 3.38
CA GLN A 135 -0.38 -14.91 2.15
C GLN A 135 -1.77 -14.31 2.44
N LYS A 136 -1.94 -13.00 2.22
CA LYS A 136 -3.25 -12.40 1.99
C LYS A 136 -3.34 -11.99 0.54
N VAL A 137 -3.55 -12.99 -0.30
CA VAL A 137 -4.27 -12.81 -1.56
C VAL A 137 -5.76 -12.80 -1.17
N GLU A 138 -6.28 -11.62 -0.80
CA GLU A 138 -7.72 -11.36 -0.65
C GLU A 138 -8.03 -10.26 -1.68
N ASP A 139 -8.46 -10.62 -2.89
CA ASP A 139 -9.87 -10.78 -3.27
C ASP A 139 -10.59 -9.42 -3.29
N ASP A 140 -10.46 -8.70 -4.41
CA ASP A 140 -11.34 -7.57 -4.74
C ASP A 140 -12.64 -8.11 -5.37
N ALA A 141 -13.43 -8.83 -4.57
CA ALA A 141 -14.80 -9.18 -4.90
C ALA A 141 -15.77 -8.52 -3.89
N PRO A 142 -16.91 -7.98 -4.33
CA PRO A 142 -17.79 -7.21 -3.47
C PRO A 142 -18.53 -8.10 -2.46
N ALA A 143 -18.43 -7.70 -1.19
CA ALA A 143 -19.27 -8.01 -0.02
C ALA A 143 -20.22 -9.24 -0.09
N GLY A 144 -19.84 -10.32 0.58
CA GLY A 144 -20.72 -11.41 1.06
C GLY A 144 -20.38 -11.78 2.52
N PRO A 145 -21.32 -12.33 3.31
CA PRO A 145 -21.17 -12.46 4.76
C PRO A 145 -20.20 -13.58 5.18
N ALA A 146 -19.49 -13.33 6.29
CA ALA A 146 -18.40 -14.10 6.85
C ALA A 146 -18.73 -15.57 7.21
N GLU A 147 -17.78 -16.47 6.92
CA GLU A 147 -17.69 -17.80 7.52
C GLU A 147 -16.21 -18.14 7.87
N PRO A 148 -15.97 -18.95 8.91
CA PRO A 148 -14.71 -18.96 9.65
C PRO A 148 -13.57 -19.75 8.98
N SER A 149 -12.36 -19.29 9.29
CA SER A 149 -11.05 -19.81 8.91
C SER A 149 -10.90 -21.33 9.07
N LYS A 150 -10.54 -22.01 7.97
CA LYS A 150 -10.15 -23.43 7.95
C LYS A 150 -8.62 -23.54 7.95
N ASP A 151 -8.07 -23.95 9.09
CA ASP A 151 -6.68 -24.40 9.21
C ASP A 151 -6.47 -25.70 8.44
N PHE A 152 -5.65 -25.67 7.38
CA PHE A 152 -5.24 -26.86 6.63
C PHE A 152 -3.78 -27.25 6.90
N SER A 153 -3.33 -27.16 8.15
CA SER A 153 -2.06 -27.77 8.55
C SER A 153 -2.25 -29.26 8.78
N LEU A 154 -1.75 -30.09 7.85
CA LEU A 154 -1.55 -31.53 8.08
C LEU A 154 -0.46 -31.71 9.15
N LYS A 155 -0.77 -32.46 10.20
CA LYS A 155 0.21 -32.87 11.21
C LYS A 155 1.06 -34.03 10.68
N GLU A 156 2.37 -34.00 10.94
CA GLU A 156 3.31 -35.04 10.55
C GLU A 156 2.82 -36.44 10.94
N GLY A 157 2.67 -37.32 9.95
CA GLY A 157 2.32 -38.74 10.15
C GLY A 157 1.02 -39.22 9.51
N GLN A 158 0.22 -38.36 8.87
CA GLN A 158 -1.03 -38.78 8.23
C GLN A 158 -0.83 -39.22 6.76
N LYS A 159 -1.03 -40.51 6.49
CA LYS A 159 -0.89 -41.16 5.19
C LYS A 159 -2.07 -40.82 4.27
N ILE A 160 -1.82 -40.06 3.20
CA ILE A 160 -2.86 -39.67 2.24
C ILE A 160 -3.18 -40.87 1.34
N SER A 161 -4.41 -41.38 1.44
CA SER A 161 -4.94 -42.39 0.53
C SER A 161 -5.58 -41.68 -0.66
N ILE A 162 -4.95 -41.73 -1.83
CA ILE A 162 -5.47 -41.11 -3.05
C ILE A 162 -6.23 -42.16 -3.86
N ASN A 163 -7.55 -42.02 -3.97
CA ASN A 163 -8.37 -42.75 -4.95
C ASN A 163 -8.23 -42.05 -6.30
N LEU A 164 -7.38 -42.58 -7.17
CA LEU A 164 -7.25 -42.15 -8.57
C LEU A 164 -8.34 -42.82 -9.42
N GLY A 165 -9.55 -42.23 -9.39
CA GLY A 165 -10.64 -42.59 -10.29
C GLY A 165 -10.78 -41.55 -11.40
N ALA A 166 -10.67 -42.02 -12.64
CA ALA A 166 -11.12 -41.37 -13.88
C ALA A 166 -10.27 -40.20 -14.44
N LEU A 167 -9.19 -40.57 -15.14
CA LEU A 167 -8.79 -39.86 -16.37
C LEU A 167 -8.65 -40.91 -17.48
N GLY A 168 -9.69 -41.01 -18.30
CA GLY A 168 -9.74 -41.87 -19.46
C GLY A 168 -8.85 -41.34 -20.57
N ILE A 169 -7.89 -42.16 -21.01
CA ILE A 169 -7.24 -42.03 -22.31
C ILE A 169 -7.44 -43.35 -23.05
N SER A 170 -8.12 -43.22 -24.18
CA SER A 170 -8.43 -44.26 -25.16
C SER A 170 -7.17 -44.88 -25.77
N GLY A 171 -7.08 -46.21 -25.76
CA GLY A 171 -6.07 -46.98 -26.49
C GLY A 171 -6.56 -48.40 -26.81
N ARG A 172 -7.03 -48.61 -28.04
CA ARG A 172 -7.40 -49.92 -28.63
C ARG A 172 -6.23 -50.92 -28.60
N LYS A 173 -6.49 -52.17 -28.22
CA LYS A 173 -6.44 -53.35 -29.12
C LYS A 173 -6.92 -54.63 -28.42
N ARG A 174 -7.63 -55.45 -29.19
CA ARG A 174 -8.20 -56.75 -28.80
C ARG A 174 -7.12 -57.83 -28.77
N ASP A 175 -7.30 -58.74 -27.83
CA ASP A 175 -6.64 -60.04 -27.65
C ASP A 175 -6.76 -60.96 -28.88
N PRO A 176 -5.90 -62.00 -28.98
CA PRO A 176 -6.05 -63.10 -29.94
C PRO A 176 -7.29 -63.96 -29.68
#